data_AF-A0A6C0CJM5-F1
#
_entry.id   AF-A0A6C0CJM5-F1
#
_cell.length_a   1.000
_cell.length_b   1.000
_cell.length_c   1.000
_cell.angle_alpha   90.00
_cell.angle_beta   90.00
_cell.angle_gamma   90.00
#
_symmetry.space_group_name_H-M   'P 1'
#
loop_
_entity.id
_entity.type
_entity.pdbx_description
1 polymer ?
#
loop_
_entity_poly.entity_id
_entity_poly.type
_entity_poly.pdbx_seq_one_letter_code
_entity_poly.pdbx_strand_id
1 'polypeptide(L)'
;MEKYIYAQHIPNTNPLNTSLHHAIILKGSKVLASAFNKVGSRSKGWGYSEKTIHAEVNVVKSLGDMTLLKGATLVVVRHGVDGTLRCSKPCLNCQNFLQKCMDEYGLRKVIYS
;
A
#
# COMPACT_ATOMS: atom_id res chain seq x y z
N MET A 1 20.36 -20.36 -0.56
CA MET A 1 18.91 -20.52 -0.81
C MET A 1 18.23 -19.32 -0.17
N GLU A 2 18.16 -18.21 -0.91
CA GLU A 2 17.65 -16.92 -0.41
C GLU A 2 16.16 -17.03 -0.15
N LYS A 3 15.78 -17.04 1.13
CA LYS A 3 14.40 -16.88 1.58
C LYS A 3 13.90 -15.54 1.05
N TYR A 4 12.88 -15.57 0.20
CA TYR A 4 12.14 -14.39 -0.25
C TYR A 4 11.60 -13.62 0.97
N ILE A 5 12.22 -12.50 1.32
CA ILE A 5 11.95 -11.75 2.56
C ILE A 5 10.66 -10.89 2.48
N TYR A 6 9.98 -10.76 1.33
CA TYR A 6 8.98 -9.69 1.18
C TYR A 6 7.69 -10.02 0.43
N ALA A 7 7.05 -11.14 0.75
CA ALA A 7 5.61 -11.25 0.50
C ALA A 7 4.93 -11.44 1.85
N GLN A 8 4.29 -10.38 2.36
CA GLN A 8 3.28 -10.58 3.40
C GLN A 8 2.32 -11.66 2.87
N HIS A 9 2.14 -12.74 3.63
CA HIS A 9 1.25 -13.83 3.27
C HIS A 9 -0.12 -13.23 2.92
N ILE A 10 -0.57 -13.39 1.67
CA ILE A 10 -1.90 -12.91 1.26
C ILE A 10 -2.90 -13.66 2.13
N PRO A 11 -3.69 -12.99 2.97
CA PRO A 11 -4.56 -13.69 3.89
C PRO A 11 -5.63 -14.46 3.10
N ASN A 12 -5.79 -15.75 3.40
CA ASN A 12 -6.78 -16.64 2.76
C ASN A 12 -8.22 -16.19 3.05
N THR A 13 -8.40 -15.37 4.08
CA THR A 13 -9.68 -14.80 4.48
C THR A 13 -9.53 -13.30 4.59
N ASN A 14 -10.46 -12.54 4.03
CA ASN A 14 -10.49 -11.09 4.14
C ASN A 14 -10.83 -10.67 5.59
N PRO A 15 -9.87 -10.15 6.38
CA PRO A 15 -10.07 -9.92 7.81
C PRO A 15 -11.02 -8.76 8.10
N LEU A 16 -11.35 -7.92 7.10
CA LEU A 16 -12.12 -6.68 7.29
C LEU A 16 -13.50 -6.71 6.65
N ASN A 17 -13.91 -7.83 6.03
CA ASN A 17 -15.13 -7.93 5.21
C ASN A 17 -15.28 -6.79 4.15
N THR A 18 -14.16 -6.19 3.73
CA THR A 18 -14.08 -5.12 2.73
C THR A 18 -13.14 -5.51 1.59
N SER A 19 -13.12 -4.79 0.47
CA SER A 19 -12.14 -5.09 -0.60
C SER A 19 -10.71 -5.21 -0.07
N LEU A 20 -10.02 -6.31 -0.37
CA LEU A 20 -8.65 -6.56 0.08
C LEU A 20 -7.67 -5.87 -0.88
N HIS A 21 -7.26 -4.65 -0.52
CA HIS A 21 -6.28 -3.87 -1.26
C HIS A 21 -4.89 -4.11 -0.69
N HIS A 22 -3.92 -4.32 -1.57
CA HIS A 22 -2.53 -4.55 -1.23
C HIS A 22 -1.66 -3.56 -2.00
N ALA A 23 -0.80 -2.84 -1.29
CA ALA A 23 0.15 -1.92 -1.89
C ALA A 23 1.59 -2.36 -1.60
N ILE A 24 2.46 -2.23 -2.60
CA ILE A 24 3.85 -2.67 -2.58
C ILE A 24 4.73 -1.52 -3.08
N ILE A 25 5.79 -1.20 -2.34
CA ILE A 25 6.82 -0.24 -2.75
C ILE A 25 8.04 -1.01 -3.24
N LEU A 26 8.45 -0.73 -4.47
CA LEU A 26 9.55 -1.37 -5.17
C LEU A 26 10.64 -0.33 -5.49
N LYS A 27 11.91 -0.70 -5.33
CA LYS A 27 13.04 0.10 -5.80
C LYS A 27 14.03 -0.80 -6.52
N GLY A 28 14.10 -0.65 -7.85
CA GLY A 28 14.80 -1.60 -8.70
C GLY A 28 14.15 -2.99 -8.61
N SER A 29 14.93 -3.99 -8.24
CA SER A 29 14.48 -5.38 -8.02
C SER A 29 14.10 -5.69 -6.56
N LYS A 30 14.12 -4.69 -5.66
CA LYS A 30 13.87 -4.90 -4.22
C LYS A 30 12.49 -4.40 -3.82
N VAL A 31 11.80 -5.18 -3.00
CA VAL A 31 10.60 -4.74 -2.26
C VAL A 31 11.06 -4.03 -1.00
N LEU A 32 10.67 -2.76 -0.84
CA LEU A 32 10.98 -1.96 0.35
C LEU A 32 9.92 -2.14 1.43
N ALA A 33 8.65 -2.14 1.03
CA ALA A 33 7.52 -2.30 1.93
C ALA A 33 6.33 -2.92 1.19
N SER A 34 5.51 -3.66 1.93
CA SER A 34 4.21 -4.17 1.48
C SER A 34 3.20 -3.97 2.60
N ALA A 35 1.95 -3.63 2.27
CA ALA A 35 0.90 -3.48 3.26
C ALA A 35 -0.49 -3.64 2.66
N PHE A 36 -1.37 -4.29 3.40
CA PHE A 36 -2.81 -4.35 3.11
C PHE A 36 -3.55 -3.13 3.67
N ASN A 37 -4.78 -2.89 3.21
CA ASN A 37 -5.69 -2.00 3.91
C ASN A 37 -5.94 -2.52 5.34
N LYS A 38 -6.01 -1.61 6.31
CA LYS A 38 -6.23 -1.95 7.72
C LYS A 38 -7.26 -1.05 8.35
N VAL A 39 -7.93 -1.53 9.41
CA VAL A 39 -8.78 -0.65 10.23
C VAL A 39 -7.90 0.39 10.91
N GLY A 40 -8.18 1.67 10.63
CA GLY A 40 -7.56 2.79 11.29
C GLY A 40 -8.30 3.13 12.58
N SER A 41 -7.52 3.49 13.60
CA SER A 41 -7.99 4.06 14.85
C SER A 41 -6.99 5.14 15.28
N ARG A 42 -7.32 5.89 16.34
CA ARG A 42 -6.41 6.91 16.91
C ARG A 42 -5.03 6.34 17.25
N SER A 43 -4.98 5.14 17.84
CA SER A 43 -3.75 4.43 18.19
C SER A 43 -3.07 3.73 17.00
N LYS A 44 -3.77 3.55 15.87
CA LYS A 44 -3.26 2.86 14.67
C LYS A 44 -2.89 3.80 13.51
N GLY A 45 -2.84 5.11 13.79
CA GLY A 45 -2.28 6.11 12.88
C GLY A 45 -3.29 6.82 11.96
N TRP A 46 -4.57 6.89 12.33
CA TRP A 46 -5.61 7.59 11.55
C TRP A 46 -6.29 8.77 12.28
N GLY A 47 -5.57 9.46 13.16
CA GLY A 47 -6.07 10.70 13.79
C GLY A 47 -7.38 10.50 14.56
N TYR A 48 -8.41 11.28 14.24
CA TYR A 48 -9.67 11.39 15.01
C TYR A 48 -10.86 10.58 14.45
N SER A 49 -10.67 9.64 13.52
CA SER A 49 -11.78 8.84 12.98
C SER A 49 -11.48 7.35 12.91
N GLU A 50 -12.50 6.52 13.16
CA GLU A 50 -12.46 5.07 12.92
C GLU A 50 -12.77 4.79 11.44
N LYS A 51 -11.80 5.06 10.56
CA LYS A 51 -11.91 4.77 9.12
C LYS A 51 -10.81 3.84 8.67
N THR A 52 -11.09 3.03 7.65
CA THR A 52 -10.12 2.13 7.02
C THR A 52 -8.96 2.94 6.45
N ILE A 53 -7.73 2.61 6.86
CA ILE A 53 -6.52 3.10 6.22
C ILE A 53 -6.35 2.32 4.93
N HIS A 54 -6.42 3.05 3.83
CA HIS A 54 -6.18 2.54 2.48
C HIS A 54 -4.75 1.98 2.33
N ALA A 55 -4.59 0.97 1.49
CA ALA A 55 -3.32 0.26 1.33
C ALA A 55 -2.19 1.21 0.88
N GLU A 56 -2.53 2.16 0.01
CA GLU A 56 -1.65 3.20 -0.53
C GLU A 56 -1.01 4.04 0.57
N VAL A 57 -1.80 4.47 1.54
CA VAL A 57 -1.32 5.26 2.68
C VAL A 57 -0.62 4.37 3.69
N ASN A 58 -1.15 3.16 3.92
CA ASN A 58 -0.60 2.24 4.91
C ASN A 58 0.81 1.76 4.52
N VAL A 59 1.08 1.49 3.23
CA VAL A 59 2.41 1.04 2.79
C VAL A 59 3.47 2.13 2.99
N VAL A 60 3.12 3.38 2.70
CA VAL A 60 4.03 4.52 2.91
C VAL A 60 4.27 4.76 4.39
N LYS A 61 3.23 4.65 5.23
CA LYS A 61 3.39 4.71 6.69
C LYS A 61 4.22 3.55 7.25
N SER A 62 4.06 2.36 6.69
CA SER A 62 4.79 1.16 7.12
C SER A 62 6.26 1.20 6.71
N LEU A 63 6.60 1.94 5.64
CA LEU A 63 7.99 2.20 5.26
C LEU A 63 8.72 3.04 6.33
N GLY A 64 8.01 3.99 6.98
CA GLY A 64 8.52 4.82 8.07
C GLY A 64 9.51 5.92 7.65
N ASP A 65 10.42 5.60 6.72
CA ASP A 65 11.40 6.53 6.15
C ASP A 65 11.01 6.96 4.74
N MET A 66 10.59 8.22 4.60
CA MET A 66 10.15 8.81 3.34
C MET A 66 11.31 9.02 2.35
N THR A 67 12.56 9.10 2.80
CA THR A 67 13.73 9.29 1.91
C THR A 67 13.94 8.09 0.98
N LEU A 68 13.46 6.91 1.40
CA LEU A 68 13.55 5.67 0.62
C LEU A 68 12.60 5.66 -0.59
N LEU A 69 11.60 6.54 -0.61
CA LEU A 69 10.67 6.69 -1.75
C LEU A 69 11.35 7.22 -3.00
N LYS A 70 12.51 7.90 -2.86
CA LYS A 70 13.22 8.48 -3.99
C LYS A 70 13.61 7.39 -5.00
N GLY A 71 13.03 7.49 -6.20
CA GLY A 71 13.21 6.55 -7.31
C GLY A 71 12.39 5.26 -7.19
N ALA A 72 11.54 5.14 -6.17
CA ALA A 72 10.71 3.96 -5.95
C ALA A 72 9.45 3.96 -6.85
N THR A 73 8.84 2.79 -6.98
CA THR A 73 7.60 2.54 -7.70
C THR A 73 6.60 1.95 -6.72
N LEU A 74 5.39 2.50 -6.66
CA LEU A 74 4.31 1.95 -5.85
C LEU A 74 3.35 1.17 -6.75
N VAL A 75 3.00 -0.05 -6.35
CA VAL A 75 2.04 -0.90 -7.04
C VAL A 75 0.88 -1.15 -6.09
N VAL A 76 -0.35 -0.94 -6.55
CA VAL A 76 -1.59 -1.22 -5.80
C VAL A 76 -2.37 -2.28 -6.56
N VAL A 77 -2.82 -3.31 -5.87
CA VAL A 77 -3.69 -4.33 -6.44
C VAL A 77 -4.83 -4.64 -5.48
N ARG A 78 -5.97 -5.06 -6.02
CA ARG A 78 -7.06 -5.63 -5.25
C ARG A 78 -7.12 -7.13 -5.50
N HIS A 79 -7.09 -7.91 -4.43
CA HIS A 79 -7.27 -9.35 -4.49
C HIS A 79 -8.77 -9.69 -4.43
N GLY A 80 -9.27 -10.34 -5.48
CA GLY A 80 -10.58 -10.98 -5.49
C GLY A 80 -10.59 -12.25 -4.64
N VAL A 81 -11.78 -12.65 -4.18
CA VAL A 81 -11.97 -13.90 -3.41
C VAL A 81 -11.62 -15.13 -4.28
N ASP A 82 -11.79 -14.98 -5.59
CA ASP A 82 -11.44 -15.92 -6.65
C ASP A 82 -9.95 -15.92 -7.03
N GLY A 83 -9.11 -15.16 -6.32
CA GLY A 83 -7.68 -15.03 -6.61
C GLY A 83 -7.36 -14.12 -7.81
N THR A 84 -8.37 -13.56 -8.47
CA THR A 84 -8.18 -12.62 -9.59
C THR A 84 -7.75 -11.24 -9.08
N LEU A 85 -6.96 -10.54 -9.90
CA LEU A 85 -6.66 -9.12 -9.66
C LEU A 85 -7.82 -8.28 -10.19
N ARG A 86 -8.29 -7.33 -9.39
CA ARG A 86 -9.42 -6.46 -9.74
C ARG A 86 -9.01 -5.00 -9.70
N CYS A 87 -9.85 -4.14 -10.29
CA CYS A 87 -9.63 -2.70 -10.29
C CYS A 87 -9.38 -2.17 -8.86
N SER A 88 -8.26 -1.51 -8.68
CA SER A 88 -7.79 -0.96 -7.41
C SER A 88 -7.34 0.49 -7.57
N LYS A 89 -7.98 1.23 -8.48
CA LYS A 89 -7.75 2.65 -8.67
C LYS A 89 -7.83 3.37 -7.31
N PRO A 90 -6.76 4.08 -6.89
CA PRO A 90 -6.76 4.82 -5.64
C PRO A 90 -7.89 5.84 -5.58
N CYS A 91 -8.47 6.07 -4.40
CA CYS A 91 -9.47 7.13 -4.22
C CYS A 91 -8.82 8.53 -4.35
N LEU A 92 -9.63 9.58 -4.53
CA LEU A 92 -9.12 10.95 -4.73
C LEU A 92 -8.14 11.39 -3.63
N ASN A 93 -8.43 11.07 -2.36
CA ASN A 93 -7.55 11.40 -1.24
C ASN A 93 -6.21 10.65 -1.31
N CYS A 94 -6.22 9.37 -1.71
CA CYS A 94 -5.00 8.60 -1.89
C CYS A 94 -4.21 9.10 -3.11
N GLN A 95 -4.87 9.52 -4.18
CA GLN A 95 -4.21 10.14 -5.33
C GLN A 95 -3.50 11.43 -4.93
N ASN A 96 -4.16 12.33 -4.20
CA ASN A 96 -3.54 13.57 -3.72
C ASN A 96 -2.35 13.30 -2.79
N PHE A 97 -2.47 12.31 -1.90
CA PHE A 97 -1.38 11.89 -1.04
C PHE A 97 -0.18 11.33 -1.83
N LEU A 98 -0.45 10.47 -2.81
CA LEU A 98 0.58 9.89 -3.66
C LEU A 98 1.23 10.95 -4.56
N GLN A 99 0.45 11.90 -5.07
CA GLN A 99 0.96 13.04 -5.83
C GLN A 99 1.97 13.84 -5.00
N LYS A 100 1.62 14.18 -3.75
CA LYS A 100 2.57 14.78 -2.81
C LYS A 100 3.84 13.93 -2.65
N CYS A 101 3.70 12.60 -2.57
CA CYS A 101 4.86 11.71 -2.46
C CYS A 101 5.74 11.69 -3.71
N MET A 102 5.14 11.90 -4.89
CA MET A 102 5.87 12.03 -6.14
C MET A 102 6.62 13.37 -6.19
N ASP A 103 5.94 14.46 -5.83
CA ASP A 103 6.47 15.83 -5.92
C ASP A 103 7.57 16.11 -4.88
N GLU A 104 7.36 15.70 -3.62
CA GLU A 104 8.27 16.06 -2.52
C GLU A 104 9.31 14.97 -2.21
N TYR A 105 8.94 13.69 -2.31
CA TYR A 105 9.79 12.57 -1.88
C TYR A 105 10.37 11.75 -3.03
N GLY A 106 10.04 12.11 -4.28
CA GLY A 106 10.61 11.50 -5.48
C GLY A 106 10.10 10.10 -5.77
N LEU A 107 8.87 9.78 -5.35
CA LEU A 107 8.19 8.57 -5.82
C LEU A 107 8.04 8.66 -7.35
N ARG A 108 8.54 7.67 -8.08
CA ARG A 108 8.67 7.76 -9.54
C ARG A 108 7.36 7.52 -10.27
N LYS A 109 6.62 6.51 -9.84
CA LYS A 109 5.37 6.09 -10.49
C LYS A 109 4.48 5.29 -9.56
N VAL A 110 3.19 5.34 -9.84
CA VAL A 110 2.14 4.53 -9.19
C VAL A 110 1.49 3.67 -10.27
N ILE A 111 1.42 2.37 -10.04
CA ILE A 111 0.75 1.41 -10.92
C ILE A 111 -0.42 0.81 -10.15
N TYR A 112 -1.58 0.68 -10.79
CA TYR A 112 -2.75 0.03 -10.20
C TYR A 112 -3.43 -0.88 -11.22
N SER A 113 -4.10 -1.93 -10.73
CA SER A 113 -4.97 -2.79 -11.55
C SER A 113 -6.36 -2.21 -11.75
#